data_AF-A0A952NPU3-F1
#
_entry.id   AF-A0A952NPU3-F1
#
_cell.length_a   1.000
_cell.length_b   1.000
_cell.length_c   1.000
_cell.angle_alpha   90.00
_cell.angle_beta   90.00
_cell.angle_gamma   90.00
#
_symmetry.space_group_name_H-M   'P 1'
#
loop_
_entity.id
_entity.type
_entity.pdbx_description
1 polymer ?
#
loop_
_entity_poly.entity_id
_entity_poly.type
_entity_poly.pdbx_seq_one_letter_code
_entity_poly.pdbx_strand_id
1 'polypeptide(L)' 'MDARIVGVIAKQIHHQFPELAGEPPSVRAQAGAKGPAGATYLLTFKGRPVAQGPNLAPTVRVVADSQGHILKVTTSR' A
#
# COMPACT_ATOMS: atom_id res chain seq x y z
N MET A 1 -12.18 3.94 -2.89
CA MET A 1 -12.07 3.24 -1.59
C MET A 1 -12.33 4.24 -0.48
N ASP A 2 -13.05 3.86 0.58
CA ASP A 2 -13.34 4.72 1.73
C ASP A 2 -12.07 5.02 2.54
N ALA A 3 -11.89 6.27 2.98
CA ALA A 3 -10.72 6.74 3.71
C ALA A 3 -10.49 5.99 5.04
N ARG A 4 -11.55 5.53 5.71
CA ARG A 4 -11.44 4.73 6.95
C ARG A 4 -10.78 3.38 6.69
N ILE A 5 -11.15 2.73 5.59
CA ILE A 5 -10.58 1.44 5.20
C ILE A 5 -9.11 1.60 4.82
N VAL A 6 -8.77 2.69 4.09
CA VAL A 6 -7.37 3.03 3.78
C VAL A 6 -6.56 3.21 5.06
N GLY A 7 -7.11 3.87 6.09
CA GLY A 7 -6.47 4.04 7.39
C GLY A 7 -6.20 2.71 8.12
N VAL A 8 -7.13 1.76 8.06
CA VAL A 8 -6.94 0.41 8.64
C VAL A 8 -5.81 -0.33 7.94
N ILE A 9 -5.80 -0.35 6.60
CA ILE A 9 -4.71 -0.98 5.83
C ILE A 9 -3.38 -0.27 6.12
N ALA A 10 -3.35 1.06 6.13
CA ALA A 10 -2.15 1.82 6.40
C ALA A 10 -1.55 1.48 7.76
N LYS A 11 -2.39 1.37 8.81
CA LYS A 11 -1.94 0.95 10.13
C LYS A 11 -1.30 -0.44 10.09
N GLN A 12 -1.95 -1.41 9.44
CA GLN A 12 -1.41 -2.76 9.31
C GLN A 12 -0.07 -2.79 8.57
N ILE A 13 0.06 -2.03 7.48
CA ILE A 13 1.29 -1.93 6.69
C ILE A 13 2.39 -1.23 7.48
N HIS A 14 2.11 -0.14 8.19
CA HIS A 14 3.10 0.53 9.02
C HIS A 14 3.59 -0.33 10.20
N HIS A 15 2.75 -1.23 10.73
CA HIS A 15 3.20 -2.21 11.73
C HIS A 15 4.19 -3.23 11.15
N GLN A 16 4.02 -3.62 9.89
CA GLN A 16 4.90 -4.58 9.21
C GLN A 16 6.15 -3.92 8.60
N PHE A 17 6.01 -2.68 8.14
CA PHE A 17 7.03 -1.88 7.46
C PHE A 17 7.12 -0.49 8.11
N PRO A 18 7.69 -0.39 9.33
CA PRO A 18 7.79 0.86 10.06
C PRO A 18 8.57 1.96 9.31
N GLU A 19 9.45 1.58 8.38
CA GLU A 19 10.19 2.50 7.50
C GLU A 19 9.31 3.31 6.53
N LEU A 20 8.06 2.90 6.35
CA LEU A 20 7.07 3.59 5.52
C LEU A 20 6.15 4.50 6.34
N ALA A 21 6.26 4.47 7.67
CA ALA A 21 5.38 5.22 8.54
C ALA A 21 5.57 6.74 8.37
N GLY A 22 4.47 7.48 8.42
CA GLY A 22 4.45 8.94 8.40
C GLY A 22 3.96 9.57 7.10
N GLU A 23 3.80 8.80 6.02
CA GLU A 23 3.16 9.28 4.78
C GLU A 23 1.92 8.46 4.44
N PRO A 24 0.81 9.10 4.00
CA PRO A 24 -0.37 8.37 3.55
C PRO A 24 -0.10 7.66 2.22
N PRO A 25 -0.67 6.46 2.00
CA PRO A 25 -0.50 5.77 0.73
C PRO A 25 -1.22 6.49 -0.41
N SER A 26 -0.64 6.42 -1.61
CA SER A 26 -1.36 6.78 -2.83
C SER A 26 -2.33 5.67 -3.20
N VAL A 27 -3.62 5.98 -3.33
CA VAL A 27 -4.68 5.03 -3.65
C VAL A 27 -5.11 5.19 -5.10
N ARG A 28 -5.10 4.11 -5.87
CA ARG A 28 -5.58 4.09 -7.26
C ARG A 28 -6.52 2.91 -7.47
N ALA A 29 -7.65 3.13 -8.13
CA ALA A 29 -8.48 2.03 -8.62
C ALA A 29 -7.76 1.31 -9.76
N GLN A 30 -7.75 -0.02 -9.75
CA GLN A 30 -7.28 -0.80 -10.89
C GLN A 30 -8.45 -1.08 -11.83
N ALA A 31 -8.63 -0.22 -12.83
CA ALA A 31 -9.65 -0.42 -13.86
C ALA A 31 -9.35 -1.73 -14.62
N GLY A 32 -10.33 -2.65 -14.66
CA GLY A 32 -10.23 -3.92 -15.38
C GLY A 32 -9.76 -5.13 -14.56
N ALA A 33 -9.20 -4.92 -13.37
CA ALA A 33 -8.88 -6.03 -12.45
C ALA A 33 -10.14 -6.38 -11.63
N LYS A 34 -10.99 -7.27 -12.15
CA LYS A 34 -12.04 -7.91 -11.35
C LYS A 34 -11.36 -8.94 -10.45
N GLY A 35 -11.11 -8.57 -9.19
CA GLY A 35 -10.79 -9.55 -8.17
C GLY A 35 -12.03 -10.39 -7.85
N PRO A 36 -11.88 -11.52 -7.11
CA PRO A 36 -13.02 -12.35 -6.71
C PRO A 36 -14.11 -11.58 -5.95
N ALA A 37 -13.77 -10.44 -5.33
CA ALA A 37 -14.69 -9.56 -4.60
C ALA A 37 -15.06 -8.25 -5.33
N GLY A 38 -14.77 -8.12 -6.64
CA GLY A 38 -15.11 -6.93 -7.44
C GLY A 38 -13.93 -5.99 -7.69
N ALA A 39 -14.16 -4.68 -7.57
CA ALA A 39 -13.15 -3.65 -7.87
C ALA A 39 -11.97 -3.73 -6.90
N THR A 40 -10.74 -3.74 -7.43
CA THR A 40 -9.52 -3.70 -6.63
C THR A 40 -8.87 -2.32 -6.64
N TYR A 41 -8.13 -2.05 -5.57
CA TYR A 41 -7.41 -0.82 -5.33
C TYR A 41 -5.94 -1.13 -5.08
N LEU A 42 -5.07 -0.37 -5.72
CA LEU A 42 -3.64 -0.36 -5.48
C LEU A 42 -3.30 0.78 -4.51
N LEU A 43 -2.80 0.43 -3.34
CA LEU A 43 -2.24 1.36 -2.36
C LEU A 43 -0.72 1.30 -2.49
N THR A 44 -0.09 2.46 -2.69
CA THR A 44 1.38 2.56 -2.80
C THR A 44 1.91 3.37 -1.63
N PHE A 45 2.74 2.73 -0.81
CA PHE A 45 3.46 3.29 0.31
C PHE A 45 4.91 3.55 -0.11
N LYS A 46 5.43 4.73 0.20
CA LYS A 46 6.82 5.11 -0.05
C LYS A 46 7.46 5.46 1.28
N GLY A 47 8.60 4.85 1.58
CA GLY A 47 9.39 5.20 2.73
C GLY A 47 10.38 6.31 2.41
N ARG A 48 11.14 6.71 3.41
CA ARG A 48 12.24 7.65 3.22
C ARG A 48 13.47 6.91 2.69
N PRO A 49 14.22 7.49 1.73
CA PRO A 49 15.49 6.92 1.31
C PRO A 49 16.46 6.86 2.49
N VAL A 50 17.16 5.74 2.63
CA VAL A 50 18.16 5.56 3.69
C VAL A 50 19.44 6.28 3.25
N ALA A 51 20.00 7.10 4.14
CA ALA A 51 21.15 7.96 3.84
C ALA A 51 22.46 7.19 3.53
N GLN A 52 22.52 5.89 3.81
CA GLN A 52 23.68 5.03 3.55
C GLN A 52 23.30 3.91 2.58
N GLY A 53 23.35 4.17 1.27
CA GLY A 53 23.10 3.16 0.23
C GLY A 53 22.58 3.76 -1.08
N PRO A 54 22.31 2.93 -2.11
CA PRO A 54 21.62 3.39 -3.31
C PRO A 54 20.34 4.11 -2.88
N ASN A 55 20.14 5.32 -3.39
CA ASN A 55 19.15 6.31 -2.93
C ASN A 55 17.69 5.92 -3.29
N LEU A 56 17.36 4.63 -3.24
CA LEU A 56 16.05 4.10 -3.58
C LEU A 56 15.21 4.02 -2.31
N ALA A 57 14.15 4.83 -2.28
CA ALA A 57 13.16 4.76 -1.23
C ALA A 57 12.44 3.40 -1.26
N PRO A 58 12.34 2.68 -0.12
CA PRO A 58 11.59 1.43 -0.07
C PRO A 58 10.14 1.70 -0.46
N THR A 59 9.58 0.85 -1.32
CA THR A 59 8.22 1.02 -1.83
C THR A 59 7.42 -0.25 -1.60
N VAL A 60 6.26 -0.14 -0.96
CA VAL A 60 5.31 -1.25 -0.77
C VAL A 60 4.03 -0.97 -1.53
N ARG A 61 3.63 -1.94 -2.34
CA ARG A 61 2.41 -1.94 -3.13
C ARG A 61 1.46 -2.97 -2.56
N VAL A 62 0.26 -2.54 -2.21
CA VAL A 62 -0.79 -3.37 -1.64
C VAL A 62 -1.96 -3.35 -2.58
N VAL A 63 -2.41 -4.52 -3.00
CA VAL A 63 -3.67 -4.68 -3.73
C VAL A 63 -4.72 -5.09 -2.69
N ALA A 64 -5.80 -4.33 -2.61
CA ALA A 64 -6.92 -4.61 -1.73
C ALA A 64 -8.25 -4.58 -2.49
N ASP A 65 -9.27 -5.25 -1.98
CA ASP A 65 -10.64 -5.12 -2.49
C ASP A 65 -11.34 -3.86 -1.95
N SER A 66 -12.60 -3.66 -2.31
CA SER A 66 -13.41 -2.53 -1.86
C SER A 66 -13.74 -2.54 -0.37
N GLN A 67 -13.68 -3.70 0.28
CA GLN A 67 -13.93 -3.91 1.71
C GLN A 67 -12.66 -3.72 2.55
N GLY A 68 -11.49 -3.69 1.92
CA GLY A 68 -10.20 -3.53 2.58
C GLY A 68 -9.45 -4.82 2.83
N HIS A 69 -9.90 -5.95 2.28
CA HIS A 69 -9.13 -7.18 2.36
C HIS A 69 -7.90 -7.07 1.47
N ILE A 70 -6.73 -7.32 2.05
CA ILE A 70 -5.47 -7.33 1.33
C ILE A 70 -5.40 -8.61 0.49
N LEU A 71 -5.34 -8.45 -0.82
CA LEU A 71 -5.22 -9.53 -1.79
C LEU A 71 -3.76 -9.85 -2.12
N LYS A 72 -2.90 -8.83 -2.11
CA LYS A 72 -1.47 -8.99 -2.43
C LYS A 72 -0.65 -7.86 -1.81
N VAL A 73 0.54 -8.20 -1.31
CA VAL A 73 1.57 -7.24 -0.92
C VAL A 73 2.81 -7.48 -1.77
N THR A 74 3.43 -6.42 -2.27
CA THR A 74 4.67 -6.48 -3.06
C THR A 74 5.60 -5.38 -2.62
N THR A 75 6.83 -5.74 -2.28
CA THR A 75 7.86 -4.82 -1.78
C THR A 75 8.98 -4.68 -2.79
N SER A 76 9.41 -3.45 -3.06
CA SER A 76 10.64 -3.15 -3.77
C SER A 76 11.64 -2.61 -2.77
N ARG A 77 12.79 -3.27 -2.65
CA ARG A 77 13.91 -2.92 -1.78
C ARG A 77 15.17 -2.78 -2.61
#